data_AF-A0A4U5M2K1-F1
#
_entry.id   AF-A0A4U5M2K1-F1
#
_cell.length_a   1.000
_cell.length_b   1.000
_cell.length_c   1.000
_cell.angle_alpha   90.00
_cell.angle_beta   90.00
_cell.angle_gamma   90.00
#
_symmetry.space_group_name_H-M   'P 1'
#
loop_
_entity.id
_entity.type
_entity.pdbx_description
1 polymer ?
#
loop_
_entity_poly.entity_id
_entity_poly.type
_entity_poly.pdbx_seq_one_letter_code
_entity_poly.pdbx_strand_id
1 'polypeptide(L)'
;MVNSGKVEMYDYRSVEKNQKHYGSSNPPEYDFTTITTPMYLYWSDADWLATKDDITDYLLPNLNPQAVVQNNFLDDFNHLDFIWGLRAPKEIYEPILEIIKKDLA
;
A
#
# COMPACT_ATOMS: atom_id res chain seq x y z
N MET A 1 -1.39 11.13 -7.50
CA MET A 1 -0.64 10.94 -6.24
C MET A 1 0.10 12.20 -5.80
N VAL A 2 1.31 12.53 -6.25
CA VAL A 2 2.02 13.73 -5.73
C VAL A 2 1.30 15.06 -6.03
N ASN A 3 0.92 15.30 -7.30
CA ASN A 3 0.29 16.57 -7.68
C ASN A 3 -1.20 16.64 -7.30
N SER A 4 -1.90 15.50 -7.32
CA SER A 4 -3.35 15.44 -7.06
C SER A 4 -3.70 15.12 -5.61
N GLY A 5 -2.77 14.59 -4.82
CA GLY A 5 -3.04 14.04 -3.48
C GLY A 5 -3.87 12.75 -3.50
N LYS A 6 -4.14 12.18 -4.68
CA LYS A 6 -5.10 11.07 -4.85
C LYS A 6 -4.45 9.80 -5.39
N VAL A 7 -5.05 8.67 -5.04
CA VAL A 7 -4.79 7.37 -5.69
C VAL A 7 -5.93 7.10 -6.67
N GLU A 8 -5.69 7.46 -7.91
CA GLU A 8 -6.67 7.44 -9.00
C GLU A 8 -6.07 6.82 -10.25
N MET A 9 -6.93 6.43 -11.19
CA MET A 9 -6.49 6.00 -12.51
C MET A 9 -5.71 7.12 -13.22
N TYR A 10 -4.94 6.77 -14.24
CA TYR A 10 -4.13 7.76 -14.95
C TYR A 10 -4.96 8.88 -15.59
N ASP A 11 -4.69 10.14 -15.22
CA ASP A 11 -5.30 11.29 -15.89
C ASP A 11 -4.63 11.54 -17.26
N TYR A 12 -5.38 11.35 -18.35
CA TYR A 12 -4.91 11.67 -19.71
C TYR A 12 -4.86 13.18 -20.00
N ARG A 13 -5.25 14.02 -19.04
CA ARG A 13 -5.33 15.49 -19.15
C ARG A 13 -6.18 15.94 -20.33
N SER A 14 -7.18 15.12 -20.66
CA SER A 14 -8.11 15.35 -21.77
C SER A 14 -9.43 14.68 -21.43
N VAL A 15 -10.50 15.48 -21.38
CA VAL A 15 -11.86 15.00 -21.11
C VAL A 15 -12.26 13.91 -22.10
N GLU A 16 -11.97 14.10 -23.39
CA GLU A 16 -12.31 13.11 -24.43
C GLU A 16 -11.58 11.77 -24.19
N LYS A 17 -10.28 11.82 -23.87
CA LYS A 17 -9.50 10.60 -23.60
C LYS A 17 -9.96 9.91 -22.32
N ASN A 18 -10.14 10.66 -21.23
CA ASN A 18 -10.68 10.11 -19.98
C ASN A 18 -12.06 9.48 -20.21
N GLN A 19 -12.95 10.16 -20.94
CA GLN A 19 -14.27 9.63 -21.28
C GLN A 19 -14.18 8.33 -22.08
N LYS A 20 -13.26 8.27 -23.05
CA LYS A 20 -13.04 7.07 -23.86
C LYS A 20 -12.50 5.89 -23.04
N HIS A 21 -11.62 6.15 -22.07
CA HIS A 21 -10.98 5.11 -21.26
C HIS A 21 -11.84 4.69 -20.05
N TYR A 22 -12.56 5.62 -19.45
CA TYR A 22 -13.20 5.45 -18.13
C TYR A 22 -14.71 5.68 -18.14
N GLY A 23 -15.27 6.21 -19.22
CA GLY A 23 -16.67 6.65 -19.24
C GLY A 23 -16.95 7.89 -18.37
N SER A 24 -15.89 8.58 -17.92
CA SER A 24 -15.95 9.77 -17.07
C SER A 24 -14.93 10.80 -17.55
N SER A 25 -15.24 12.10 -17.40
CA SER A 25 -14.33 13.19 -17.73
C SER A 25 -13.10 13.25 -16.81
N ASN A 26 -13.25 12.77 -15.57
CA ASN A 26 -12.18 12.66 -14.57
C ASN A 26 -11.80 11.19 -14.38
N PRO A 27 -10.50 10.90 -14.12
CA PRO A 27 -10.11 9.54 -13.75
C PRO A 27 -10.81 9.13 -12.45
N PRO A 28 -11.35 7.90 -12.37
CA PRO A 28 -11.94 7.42 -11.13
C PRO A 28 -10.86 7.12 -10.08
N GLU A 29 -11.18 7.40 -8.81
CA GLU A 29 -10.36 7.04 -7.65
C GLU A 29 -10.51 5.55 -7.32
N TYR A 30 -9.46 4.94 -6.75
CA TYR A 30 -9.52 3.56 -6.32
C TYR A 30 -10.17 3.44 -4.93
N ASP A 31 -11.22 2.63 -4.83
CA ASP A 31 -11.88 2.34 -3.56
C ASP A 31 -11.20 1.18 -2.81
N PHE A 32 -10.39 1.54 -1.81
CA PHE A 32 -9.65 0.59 -0.99
C PHE A 32 -10.52 -0.26 -0.06
N THR A 33 -11.78 0.12 0.18
CA THR A 33 -12.71 -0.66 1.01
C THR A 33 -13.15 -1.96 0.32
N THR A 34 -12.98 -2.03 -1.00
CA THR A 34 -13.26 -3.24 -1.80
C THR A 34 -12.21 -4.33 -1.66
N ILE A 35 -11.04 -4.01 -1.08
CA ILE A 35 -9.98 -4.98 -0.84
C ILE A 35 -10.42 -5.89 0.32
N THR A 36 -10.54 -7.19 0.05
CA THR A 36 -10.94 -8.21 1.04
C THR A 36 -9.87 -9.27 1.28
N THR A 37 -8.79 -9.24 0.48
CA THR A 37 -7.68 -10.18 0.62
C THR A 37 -6.94 -9.93 1.95
N PRO A 38 -6.70 -10.98 2.77
CA PRO A 38 -5.91 -10.86 3.99
C PRO A 38 -4.54 -10.21 3.72
N MET A 39 -4.22 -9.15 4.47
CA MET A 39 -3.06 -8.28 4.28
C MET A 39 -2.21 -8.22 5.54
N TYR A 40 -0.90 -8.35 5.34
CA TYR A 40 0.13 -8.19 6.36
C TYR A 40 0.98 -6.99 5.95
N LEU A 41 0.71 -5.83 6.56
CA LEU A 41 1.37 -4.57 6.20
C LEU A 41 2.66 -4.42 7.00
N TYR A 42 3.76 -4.08 6.32
CA TYR A 42 5.03 -3.67 6.95
C TYR A 42 5.34 -2.25 6.52
N TRP A 43 5.70 -1.38 7.45
CA TRP A 43 6.05 0.02 7.18
C TRP A 43 6.97 0.60 8.26
N SER A 44 7.57 1.76 7.97
CA SER A 44 8.47 2.48 8.88
C SER A 44 8.29 3.98 8.70
N ASP A 45 8.62 4.78 9.72
CA ASP A 45 8.57 6.23 9.65
C ASP A 45 9.83 6.86 9.05
N ALA A 46 10.89 6.07 8.85
CA ALA A 46 12.08 6.47 8.09
C ALA A 46 11.91 6.31 6.56
N ASP A 47 10.79 5.73 6.10
CA ASP A 47 10.50 5.59 4.67
C ASP A 47 10.04 6.92 4.07
N TRP A 48 10.90 7.52 3.25
CA TRP A 48 10.66 8.76 2.52
C TRP A 48 9.69 8.65 1.32
N LEU A 49 9.35 7.45 0.87
CA LEU A 49 8.44 7.22 -0.26
C LEU A 49 7.07 6.72 0.19
N ALA A 50 7.02 5.71 1.06
CA ALA A 50 5.81 5.27 1.74
C ALA A 50 5.76 5.92 3.13
N THR A 51 5.53 7.23 3.13
CA THR A 51 5.68 8.04 4.34
C THR A 51 4.72 7.63 5.44
N LYS A 52 5.10 7.88 6.69
CA LYS A 52 4.23 7.67 7.86
C LYS A 52 2.85 8.30 7.65
N ASP A 53 2.79 9.55 7.19
CA ASP A 53 1.54 10.27 7.00
C ASP A 53 0.66 9.60 5.93
N ASP A 54 1.24 9.16 4.80
CA ASP A 54 0.50 8.41 3.78
C ASP A 54 -0.05 7.08 4.33
N ILE A 55 0.68 6.42 5.23
CA ILE A 55 0.23 5.16 5.83
C ILE A 55 -0.84 5.38 6.91
N THR A 56 -0.57 6.25 7.89
CA THR A 56 -1.42 6.40 9.09
C THR A 56 -2.64 7.27 8.84
N ASP A 57 -2.50 8.29 7.99
CA ASP A 57 -3.53 9.32 7.84
C ASP A 57 -4.33 9.12 6.54
N TYR A 58 -3.80 8.37 5.57
CA TYR A 58 -4.49 8.07 4.32
C TYR A 58 -4.78 6.58 4.10
N LEU A 59 -3.78 5.70 4.01
CA LEU A 59 -3.98 4.30 3.63
C LEU A 59 -4.81 3.52 4.65
N LEU A 60 -4.38 3.48 5.91
CA LEU A 60 -5.03 2.70 6.96
C LEU A 60 -6.49 3.12 7.22
N PRO A 61 -6.83 4.42 7.28
CA PRO A 61 -8.23 4.85 7.44
C PRO A 61 -9.14 4.52 6.25
N ASN A 62 -8.60 4.41 5.03
CA ASN A 62 -9.37 4.14 3.82
C ASN A 62 -9.42 2.65 3.43
N LEU A 63 -8.56 1.80 4.02
CA LEU A 63 -8.61 0.36 3.83
C LEU A 63 -9.81 -0.28 4.52
N ASN A 64 -10.26 -1.42 4.00
CA ASN A 64 -11.14 -2.29 4.76
C ASN A 64 -10.40 -2.84 6.01
N PRO A 65 -10.82 -2.49 7.23
CA PRO A 65 -10.12 -2.92 8.44
C PRO A 65 -10.14 -4.44 8.64
N GLN A 66 -11.11 -5.16 8.05
CA GLN A 66 -11.18 -6.62 8.13
C GLN A 66 -10.14 -7.31 7.23
N ALA A 67 -9.61 -6.61 6.24
CA ALA A 67 -8.57 -7.14 5.37
C ALA A 67 -7.19 -7.07 6.03
N VAL A 68 -6.95 -6.14 6.97
CA VAL A 68 -5.64 -5.97 7.62
C VAL A 68 -5.49 -6.96 8.77
N VAL A 69 -4.76 -8.04 8.53
CA VAL A 69 -4.48 -9.09 9.54
C VAL A 69 -3.37 -8.66 10.49
N GLN A 70 -2.32 -8.01 9.95
CA GLN A 70 -1.23 -7.45 10.74
C GLN A 70 -0.82 -6.09 10.22
N ASN A 71 -0.45 -5.21 11.15
CA ASN A 71 0.11 -3.90 10.90
C ASN A 71 1.44 -3.80 11.64
N ASN A 72 2.53 -4.11 10.94
CA ASN A 72 3.87 -4.29 11.48
C ASN A 72 4.71 -3.04 11.24
N PHE A 73 4.94 -2.26 12.30
CA PHE A 73 5.88 -1.14 12.27
C PHE A 73 7.32 -1.63 12.49
N LEU A 74 8.25 -1.15 11.66
CA LEU A 74 9.69 -1.41 11.77
C LEU A 74 10.43 -0.11 12.06
N ASP A 75 11.31 -0.14 13.04
CA ASP A 75 12.14 1.01 13.41
C ASP A 75 13.38 1.10 12.49
N ASP A 76 13.67 2.31 12.00
CA ASP A 76 14.82 2.64 11.15
C ASP A 76 14.91 1.78 9.87
N PHE A 77 13.79 1.62 9.17
CA PHE A 77 13.74 1.03 7.83
C PHE A 77 13.39 2.12 6.81
N ASN A 78 14.29 2.39 5.88
CA ASN A 78 13.97 3.21 4.73
C ASN A 78 13.38 2.35 3.60
N HIS A 79 12.91 2.97 2.51
CA HIS A 79 12.16 2.32 1.43
C HIS A 79 12.86 1.08 0.83
N LEU A 80 14.18 1.14 0.69
CA LEU A 80 14.95 0.05 0.09
C LEU A 80 15.35 -1.03 1.09
N ASP A 81 15.23 -0.78 2.40
CA ASP A 81 15.61 -1.76 3.41
C ASP A 81 14.65 -2.96 3.42
N PHE A 82 13.41 -2.79 3.00
CA PHE A 82 12.45 -3.89 2.82
C PHE A 82 12.90 -4.92 1.78
N ILE A 83 13.83 -4.58 0.87
CA ILE A 83 14.35 -5.45 -0.21
C ILE A 83 15.84 -5.78 -0.01
N TRP A 84 16.64 -4.80 0.41
CA TRP A 84 18.12 -4.90 0.48
C TRP A 84 18.68 -4.74 1.89
N GLY A 85 17.84 -4.46 2.88
CA GLY A 85 18.27 -4.26 4.26
C GLY A 85 18.81 -5.55 4.87
N LEU A 86 19.95 -5.46 5.57
CA LEU A 86 20.56 -6.62 6.23
C LEU A 86 19.68 -7.21 7.35
N ARG A 87 18.74 -6.41 7.86
CA ARG A 87 17.73 -6.80 8.87
C ARG A 87 16.50 -7.49 8.27
N ALA A 88 16.21 -7.27 6.98
CA ALA A 88 14.99 -7.74 6.33
C ALA A 88 14.76 -9.27 6.37
N PRO A 89 15.80 -10.13 6.26
CA PRO A 89 15.59 -11.57 6.39
C PRO A 89 14.96 -11.97 7.72
N LYS A 90 15.47 -11.43 8.83
CA LYS A 90 15.00 -11.78 10.18
C LYS A 90 13.68 -11.10 10.54
N GLU A 91 13.53 -9.83 10.18
CA GLU A 91 12.40 -9.00 10.64
C GLU A 91 11.19 -9.06 9.70
N ILE A 92 11.37 -9.49 8.44
CA ILE A 92 10.29 -9.52 7.43
C ILE A 92 10.16 -10.91 6.81
N TYR A 93 11.22 -11.44 6.20
CA TYR A 93 11.09 -12.62 5.33
C TYR A 93 10.85 -13.90 6.10
N GLU A 94 11.57 -14.14 7.20
CA GLU A 94 11.35 -15.28 8.09
C GLU A 94 9.90 -15.28 8.65
N PRO A 95 9.37 -14.18 9.21
CA PRO A 95 7.95 -14.08 9.59
C PRO A 95 6.97 -14.39 8.45
N ILE A 96 7.19 -13.86 7.24
CA ILE A 96 6.35 -14.15 6.08
C ILE A 96 6.36 -15.65 5.75
N LEU A 97 7.53 -16.28 5.76
CA LEU A 97 7.66 -17.72 5.48
C LEU A 97 6.91 -18.56 6.51
N GLU A 98 6.96 -18.20 7.79
CA GLU A 98 6.22 -18.92 8.84
C GLU A 98 4.70 -18.77 8.68
N ILE A 99 4.21 -17.59 8.28
CA ILE A 99 2.79 -17.38 7.94
C ILE A 99 2.39 -18.29 6.77
N ILE A 100 3.15 -18.27 5.67
CA ILE A 100 2.86 -19.08 4.49
C ILE A 100 2.86 -20.58 4.84
N LYS A 101 3.84 -21.06 5.61
CA LYS A 101 3.88 -22.48 6.04
C LYS A 101 2.67 -22.86 6.88
N LYS A 102 2.22 -21.98 7.77
CA LYS A 102 1.04 -22.20 8.60
C LYS A 102 -0.25 -22.26 7.78
N ASP A 103 -0.36 -21.44 6.75
CA ASP A 103 -1.56 -21.39 5.90
C ASP A 103 -1.64 -22.59 4.93
N LEU A 104 -0.51 -23.22 4.62
CA LEU A 104 -0.42 -24.42 3.77
C LEU A 104 -0.63 -25.74 4.52
N ALA A 105 -0.56 -25.73 5.85
CA ALA A 105 -0.68 -26.91 6.71
C ALA A 105 -2.14 -27.24 7.04
#